data_AF-A0A2U1S9A2-F1
#
_entry.id   AF-A0A2U1S9A2-F1
#
_cell.length_a   1.000
_cell.length_b   1.000
_cell.length_c   1.000
_cell.angle_alpha   90.00
_cell.angle_beta   90.00
_cell.angle_gamma   90.00
#
_symmetry.space_group_name_H-M   'P 1'
#
loop_
_entity.id
_entity.type
_entity.pdbx_description
1 polymer ?
#
loop_
_entity_poly.entity_id
_entity_poly.type
_entity_poly.pdbx_seq_one_letter_code
_entity_poly.pdbx_strand_id
1 'polypeptide(L)' 'MKLEEMLAPCPKCGSKDKTAHRKMLDNHRAHAELDTVRCDNCGYIFFVNDNIEDDEKKELLKELNKFYG' A
#
# COMPACT_ATOMS: atom_id res chain seq x y z
N MET A 1 6.24 1.67 -6.61
CA MET A 1 6.90 1.88 -5.30
C MET A 1 8.36 1.51 -5.44
N LYS A 2 9.27 2.34 -4.90
CA LYS A 2 10.71 2.06 -4.90
C LYS A 2 11.08 1.12 -3.74
N LEU A 3 12.16 0.36 -3.88
CA LEU A 3 12.62 -0.57 -2.82
C LEU A 3 12.92 0.16 -1.50
N GLU A 4 13.48 1.36 -1.58
CA GLU A 4 13.80 2.19 -0.41
C GLU A 4 12.56 2.53 0.43
N GLU A 5 11.44 2.84 -0.23
CA GLU A 5 10.16 3.15 0.42
C GLU A 5 9.56 1.93 1.11
N MET A 6 9.78 0.74 0.54
CA MET A 6 9.33 -0.53 1.12
C MET A 6 10.10 -0.88 2.40
N LEU A 7 11.37 -0.50 2.49
CA LEU A 7 12.22 -0.75 3.67
C LEU A 7 12.17 0.39 4.71
N ALA A 8 11.60 1.54 4.34
CA ALA A 8 11.49 2.69 5.22
C ALA A 8 10.60 2.39 6.45
N PRO A 9 10.97 2.86 7.65
CA PRO A 9 10.11 2.79 8.82
C PRO A 9 8.75 3.45 8.55
N CYS A 10 7.70 2.93 9.19
CA CYS A 10 6.38 3.53 9.12
C CYS A 10 6.41 4.95 9.69
N PRO A 11 5.90 5.98 8.97
CA PRO A 11 5.90 7.34 9.46
C PRO A 11 4.97 7.55 10.66
N LYS A 12 3.98 6.67 10.86
CA LYS A 12 3.02 6.77 11.97
C LYS A 12 3.50 6.08 13.25
N CYS A 13 4.07 4.89 13.16
CA CYS A 13 4.41 4.08 14.35
C CYS A 13 5.87 3.60 14.41
N GLY A 14 6.70 3.89 13.40
CA GLY A 14 8.10 3.49 13.34
C GLY A 14 8.35 2.01 12.97
N SER A 15 7.32 1.17 12.89
CA SER A 15 7.48 -0.24 12.51
C SER A 15 8.00 -0.40 11.08
N LYS A 16 8.88 -1.37 10.86
CA LYS A 16 9.39 -1.75 9.53
C LYS A 16 8.59 -2.90 8.91
N ASP A 17 7.75 -3.57 9.69
CA ASP A 17 6.96 -4.69 9.23
C ASP A 17 5.79 -4.20 8.38
N LYS A 18 5.67 -4.77 7.19
CA LYS A 18 4.67 -4.42 6.19
C LYS A 18 4.18 -5.68 5.48
N THR A 19 2.88 -5.73 5.25
CA THR A 19 2.25 -6.75 4.42
C THR A 19 1.93 -6.19 3.04
N ALA A 20 2.35 -6.92 2.01
CA ALA A 20 1.97 -6.67 0.63
C ALA A 20 0.72 -7.50 0.29
N HIS A 21 -0.41 -6.83 0.10
CA HIS A 21 -1.64 -7.45 -0.37
C HIS A 21 -1.63 -7.53 -1.88
N ARG A 22 -2.07 -8.66 -2.42
CA ARG A 22 -2.15 -8.89 -3.87
C ARG A 22 -3.58 -9.19 -4.27
N LYS A 23 -3.97 -8.67 -5.43
CA LYS A 23 -5.26 -8.95 -6.06
C LYS A 23 -5.05 -9.94 -7.21
N MET A 24 -5.85 -11.00 -7.22
CA MET A 24 -5.88 -11.94 -8.34
C MET A 24 -6.59 -11.30 -9.53
N LEU A 25 -5.97 -11.36 -10.70
CA LEU A 25 -6.47 -10.73 -11.93
C LEU A 25 -7.31 -11.68 -12.77
N ASP A 26 -7.14 -12.98 -12.57
CA ASP A 26 -7.79 -14.00 -13.37
C ASP A 26 -8.49 -15.07 -12.52
N ASN A 27 -9.51 -15.70 -13.11
CA ASN A 27 -10.31 -16.73 -12.44
C ASN A 27 -9.47 -17.96 -12.03
N HIS A 28 -8.39 -18.23 -12.77
CA HIS A 28 -7.49 -19.35 -12.49
C HIS A 28 -6.43 -19.01 -11.44
N ARG A 29 -6.38 -17.76 -10.95
CA ARG A 29 -5.39 -17.26 -9.98
C ARG A 29 -3.94 -17.48 -10.42
N ALA A 30 -3.71 -17.52 -11.74
CA ALA A 30 -2.37 -17.63 -12.30
C ALA A 30 -1.65 -16.27 -12.31
N HIS A 31 -2.42 -15.16 -12.30
CA HIS A 31 -1.90 -13.80 -12.32
C HIS A 31 -2.39 -13.01 -11.12
N ALA A 32 -1.45 -12.30 -10.48
CA ALA A 32 -1.75 -11.39 -9.40
C ALA A 32 -0.93 -10.11 -9.56
N GLU A 33 -1.54 -8.99 -9.20
CA GLU A 33 -0.85 -7.72 -9.08
C GLU A 33 -0.75 -7.30 -7.61
N LEU A 34 0.25 -6.49 -7.31
CA LEU A 34 0.33 -5.83 -6.02
C LEU A 34 -0.84 -4.87 -5.92
N ASP A 35 -1.64 -4.97 -4.87
CA ASP A 35 -2.83 -4.15 -4.66
C ASP A 35 -2.53 -3.04 -3.65
N THR A 36 -2.11 -3.42 -2.45
CA THR A 36 -1.74 -2.46 -1.40
C THR A 36 -0.53 -2.92 -0.61
N VAL A 37 0.17 -1.97 0.02
CA VAL A 37 1.21 -2.24 1.01
C VAL A 37 0.83 -1.53 2.30
N ARG A 38 0.68 -2.26 3.39
CA ARG A 38 0.19 -1.74 4.68
C ARG A 38 1.16 -2.07 5.81
N CYS A 39 1.29 -1.17 6.79
CA CYS A 39 2.01 -1.42 8.03
C CYS A 39 1.24 -2.44 8.87
N ASP A 40 1.92 -3.46 9.37
CA ASP A 40 1.28 -4.52 10.15
C ASP A 40 0.84 -4.04 11.55
N ASN A 41 1.54 -3.05 12.10
CA ASN A 41 1.30 -2.57 13.45
C ASN A 41 0.16 -1.54 13.53
N CYS A 42 0.19 -0.50 12.69
CA CYS A 42 -0.76 0.61 12.76
C CYS A 42 -1.69 0.70 11.55
N GLY A 43 -1.45 -0.10 10.52
CA GLY A 43 -2.32 -0.09 9.36
C GLY A 43 -2.08 1.05 8.36
N TYR A 44 -1.03 1.84 8.51
CA TYR A 44 -0.65 2.86 7.53
C TYR A 44 -0.43 2.25 6.13
N ILE A 45 -1.06 2.81 5.10
CA ILE A 45 -1.00 2.39 3.71
C ILE A 45 0.08 3.20 3.00
N PHE A 46 1.06 2.50 2.43
CA PHE A 46 2.19 3.09 1.70
C PHE A 46 1.97 3.11 0.19
N PHE A 47 1.13 2.21 -0.32
CA PHE A 47 0.90 2.04 -1.75
C PHE A 47 -0.52 1.51 -1.98
N VAL A 48 -1.13 1.99 -3.07
CA VAL A 48 -2.37 1.50 -3.65
C VAL A 48 -2.17 1.37 -5.17
N ASN A 49 -2.64 0.28 -5.75
CA ASN A 49 -2.57 0.05 -7.19
C ASN A 49 -3.85 0.54 -7.87
N ASP A 50 -3.92 1.85 -8.07
CA ASP A 50 -4.96 2.51 -8.85
C ASP A 50 -4.38 3.11 -10.12
N ASN A 51 -5.18 3.07 -11.19
CA ASN A 51 -4.86 3.62 -12.51
C ASN A 51 -5.23 5.12 -12.59
N ILE A 52 -4.79 5.90 -11.60
CA ILE A 52 -5.04 7.34 -11.50
C ILE A 52 -3.71 8.11 -11.53
N GLU A 53 -3.79 9.41 -11.76
CA GLU A 53 -2.60 10.27 -11.78
C GLU A 53 -1.91 10.33 -10.41
N ASP A 54 -0.60 10.59 -10.40
CA ASP A 54 0.21 10.58 -9.18
C ASP A 54 -0.29 11.55 -8.10
N ASP A 55 -0.87 12.68 -8.49
CA ASP A 55 -1.41 13.66 -7.55
C ASP A 55 -2.72 13.20 -6.92
N GLU A 56 -3.64 12.62 -7.71
CA GLU A 56 -4.86 12.00 -7.20
C GLU A 56 -4.53 10.82 -6.28
N LYS A 57 -3.49 10.05 -6.61
CA LYS A 57 -2.99 8.95 -5.79
C LYS A 57 -2.49 9.40 -4.42
N LYS A 58 -1.83 10.56 -4.33
CA LYS A 58 -1.41 11.13 -3.04
C LYS A 58 -2.61 11.53 -2.19
N GLU A 59 -3.62 12.13 -2.79
CA GLU A 59 -4.85 12.50 -2.07
C GLU A 59 -5.60 11.25 -1.59
N LEU A 60 -5.73 10.22 -2.44
CA LEU A 60 -6.31 8.93 -2.05
C LEU A 60 -5.57 8.30 -0.87
N LEU A 61 -4.23 8.28 -0.91
CA LEU A 61 -3.42 7.78 0.21
C LEU A 61 -3.63 8.59 1.49
N LYS A 62 -3.76 9.92 1.41
CA LYS A 62 -4.06 10.77 2.57
C LYS A 62 -5.43 10.43 3.14
N GLU A 63 -6.44 10.25 2.30
CA GLU A 63 -7.80 9.91 2.72
C GLU A 63 -7.86 8.52 3.37
N LEU A 64 -7.33 7.50 2.71
CA LEU A 64 -7.31 6.13 3.24
C LEU A 64 -6.56 6.06 4.58
N ASN A 65 -5.44 6.76 4.70
CA ASN A 65 -4.67 6.78 5.95
C ASN A 65 -5.36 7.52 7.11
N LYS A 66 -6.41 8.32 6.87
CA LYS A 66 -7.25 8.86 7.96
C LYS A 66 -8.14 7.79 8.60
N PHE A 67 -8.50 6.75 7.84
CA PHE A 67 -9.41 5.69 8.29
C PHE A 67 -8.67 4.45 8.76
N TYR A 68 -7.62 4.05 8.06
CA TYR A 68 -6.90 2.79 8.31
C TYR A 68 -5.62 2.94 9.13
N GLY A 69 -5.12 4.17 9.24
CA GLY A 69 -3.87 4.52 9.92
C GLY A 69 -4.16 5.05 11.28
#